data_AF-A0A962JD47-F1
#
_entry.id   AF-A0A962JD47-F1
#
_cell.length_a   1.000
_cell.length_b   1.000
_cell.length_c   1.000
_cell.angle_alpha   90.00
_cell.angle_beta   90.00
_cell.angle_gamma   90.00
#
_symmetry.space_group_name_H-M   'P 1'
#
loop_
_entity.id
_entity.type
_entity.pdbx_description
1 polymer ?
#
loop_
_entity_poly.entity_id
_entity_poly.type
_entity_poly.pdbx_seq_one_letter_code
_entity_poly.pdbx_strand_id
1 'polypeptide(L)'
;MAARQWTEEQRKAQAEKIRQHKIWLKSTGPTSEQSKAVISQNAFKTGEHTADKVAERKRKAANKRLYGAFCCYGDKRYSFNRSFKYSGFFRTFASFGK
;
A
#
# COMPACT_ATOMS: atom_id res chain seq x y z
N MET A 1 10.32 -21.63 22.65
CA MET A 1 9.33 -22.68 22.94
C MET A 1 9.23 -23.60 21.73
N ALA A 2 9.42 -24.91 21.89
CA ALA A 2 9.30 -25.85 20.79
C ALA A 2 7.84 -25.91 20.29
N ALA A 3 7.64 -25.83 18.98
CA ALA A 3 6.31 -25.97 18.39
C ALA A 3 5.82 -27.40 18.57
N ARG A 4 4.61 -27.57 19.12
CA ARG A 4 3.94 -28.87 19.21
C ARG A 4 3.86 -29.50 17.82
N GLN A 5 4.47 -30.66 17.65
CA GLN A 5 4.31 -31.48 16.45
C GLN A 5 3.00 -32.26 16.54
N TRP A 6 2.14 -32.11 15.53
CA TRP A 6 0.88 -32.83 15.45
C TRP A 6 1.08 -34.19 14.79
N THR A 7 0.67 -35.26 15.47
CA THR A 7 0.60 -36.59 14.85
C THR A 7 -0.56 -36.66 13.86
N GLU A 8 -0.50 -37.58 12.90
CA GLU A 8 -1.54 -37.73 11.87
C GLU A 8 -2.91 -38.08 12.47
N GLU A 9 -2.93 -38.94 13.49
CA GLU A 9 -4.15 -39.32 14.21
C GLU A 9 -4.80 -38.12 14.89
N GLN A 10 -3.99 -37.28 15.55
CA GLN A 10 -4.49 -36.04 16.16
C GLN A 10 -5.06 -35.08 15.11
N ARG A 11 -4.42 -34.99 13.94
CA ARG A 11 -4.92 -34.16 12.83
C ARG A 11 -6.26 -34.67 12.30
N LYS A 12 -6.42 -36.01 12.15
CA LYS A 12 -7.69 -36.64 11.73
C LYS A 12 -8.80 -36.41 12.76
N ALA A 13 -8.54 -36.67 14.04
CA ALA A 13 -9.50 -36.44 15.11
C ALA A 13 -9.93 -34.97 15.21
N GLN A 14 -9.00 -34.04 15.01
CA GLN A 14 -9.32 -32.61 14.98
C GLN A 14 -10.14 -32.23 13.73
N ALA A 15 -9.83 -32.82 12.58
CA ALA A 15 -10.61 -32.61 11.35
C ALA A 15 -12.05 -33.10 11.50
N GLU A 16 -12.27 -34.26 12.13
CA GLU A 16 -13.61 -34.78 12.44
C GLU A 16 -14.39 -33.84 13.37
N LYS A 17 -13.76 -33.35 14.45
CA LYS A 17 -14.37 -32.37 15.35
C LYS A 17 -14.76 -31.08 14.63
N ILE A 18 -13.88 -30.56 13.77
CA ILE A 18 -14.14 -29.36 12.97
C ILE A 18 -15.32 -29.60 12.01
N ARG A 19 -15.39 -30.78 11.37
CA ARG A 19 -16.50 -31.19 10.49
C ARG A 19 -17.82 -31.36 11.22
N GLN A 20 -17.81 -31.86 12.45
CA GLN A 20 -19.00 -31.99 13.30
C GLN A 20 -19.50 -30.62 13.75
N HIS A 21 -18.61 -29.77 14.25
CA HIS A 21 -18.96 -28.48 14.81
C HIS A 21 -19.39 -27.46 13.74
N LYS A 22 -18.92 -27.61 12.49
CA LYS A 22 -19.22 -26.73 11.35
C LYS A 22 -19.20 -25.25 11.73
N ILE A 23 -18.13 -24.82 12.39
CA ILE A 23 -18.04 -23.48 13.03
C ILE A 23 -18.28 -22.36 12.01
N TRP A 24 -17.95 -22.58 10.73
CA TRP A 24 -18.23 -21.65 9.63
C TRP A 24 -19.71 -21.32 9.44
N LEU A 25 -20.65 -22.20 9.84
CA LEU A 25 -22.09 -21.93 9.81
C LEU A 25 -22.52 -20.95 10.90
N LYS A 26 -21.74 -20.82 11.98
CA LYS A 26 -21.97 -19.84 13.05
C LYS A 26 -21.24 -18.52 12.81
N SER A 27 -20.71 -18.30 11.61
CA SER A 27 -20.04 -17.03 11.28
C SER A 27 -21.03 -15.88 11.41
N THR A 28 -20.75 -14.93 12.31
CA THR A 28 -21.57 -13.73 12.58
C THR A 28 -21.31 -12.61 11.58
N GLY A 29 -20.75 -12.95 10.41
CA GLY A 29 -20.50 -11.99 9.34
C GLY A 29 -21.79 -11.45 8.72
N PRO A 30 -21.74 -10.29 8.06
CA PRO A 30 -22.90 -9.68 7.41
C PRO A 30 -23.40 -10.56 6.25
N THR A 31 -24.66 -10.99 6.34
CA THR A 31 -25.31 -11.80 5.30
C THR A 31 -26.00 -10.93 4.24
N SER A 32 -26.46 -9.73 4.62
CA SER A 32 -27.12 -8.77 3.74
C SER A 32 -26.12 -7.97 2.88
N GLU A 33 -26.57 -7.50 1.72
CA GLU A 33 -25.77 -6.68 0.82
C GLU A 33 -25.38 -5.33 1.44
N GLN A 34 -26.32 -4.69 2.15
CA GLN A 34 -26.08 -3.43 2.86
C GLN A 34 -24.96 -3.58 3.90
N SER A 35 -25.02 -4.62 4.74
CA SER A 35 -24.02 -4.81 5.78
C SER A 35 -22.65 -5.21 5.20
N LYS A 36 -22.62 -5.94 4.07
CA LYS A 36 -21.36 -6.20 3.34
C LYS A 36 -20.73 -4.91 2.81
N ALA A 37 -21.54 -4.00 2.27
CA ALA A 37 -21.07 -2.70 1.77
C ALA A 37 -20.50 -1.82 2.89
N VAL A 38 -21.03 -1.92 4.11
CA VAL A 38 -20.48 -1.21 5.28
C VAL A 38 -19.14 -1.82 5.71
N ILE A 39 -19.04 -3.15 5.80
CA ILE A 39 -17.80 -3.81 6.24
C ILE A 39 -16.67 -3.66 5.21
N SER A 40 -16.97 -3.62 3.91
CA SER A 40 -15.96 -3.43 2.86
C SER A 40 -15.20 -2.11 3.01
N GLN A 41 -15.82 -1.09 3.63
CA GLN A 41 -15.17 0.20 3.90
C GLN A 41 -13.96 0.09 4.84
N ASN A 42 -13.91 -0.94 5.69
CA ASN A 42 -12.77 -1.15 6.58
C ASN A 42 -11.46 -1.44 5.83
N ALA A 43 -11.53 -1.95 4.60
CA ALA A 43 -10.35 -2.18 3.77
C ALA A 43 -9.62 -0.88 3.38
N PHE A 44 -10.30 0.27 3.39
CA PHE A 44 -9.70 1.57 3.07
C PHE A 44 -9.08 2.27 4.28
N LYS A 45 -9.21 1.71 5.49
CA LYS A 45 -8.66 2.34 6.69
C LYS A 45 -7.15 2.12 6.84
N THR A 46 -6.62 1.02 6.27
CA THR A 46 -5.23 0.60 6.49
C THR A 46 -4.54 0.21 5.18
N GLY A 47 -3.20 0.15 5.22
CA GLY A 47 -2.38 -0.29 4.10
C GLY A 47 -2.28 0.71 2.95
N GLU A 48 -2.20 0.21 1.72
CA GLU A 48 -2.03 1.05 0.52
C GLU A 48 -3.34 1.59 -0.06
N HIS A 49 -4.46 1.26 0.58
CA HIS A 49 -5.79 1.70 0.17
C HIS A 49 -6.30 2.89 0.97
N THR A 50 -5.52 3.37 1.95
CA THR A 50 -5.78 4.63 2.65
C THR A 50 -5.89 5.79 1.66
N ALA A 51 -6.74 6.76 1.98
CA ALA A 51 -6.98 7.95 1.16
C ALA A 51 -5.67 8.63 0.71
N ASP A 52 -4.70 8.77 1.62
CA ASP A 52 -3.39 9.37 1.31
C ASP A 52 -2.60 8.58 0.28
N LYS A 53 -2.60 7.25 0.38
CA LYS A 53 -1.90 6.35 -0.56
C LYS A 53 -2.58 6.29 -1.91
N VAL A 54 -3.91 6.33 -1.93
CA VAL A 54 -4.69 6.47 -3.17
C VAL A 54 -4.41 7.81 -3.84
N ALA A 55 -4.36 8.90 -3.09
CA ALA A 55 -4.01 10.23 -3.59
C ALA A 55 -2.57 10.25 -4.16
N GLU A 56 -1.61 9.66 -3.44
CA GLU A 56 -0.23 9.51 -3.89
C GLU A 56 -0.15 8.74 -5.22
N ARG A 57 -0.88 7.62 -5.33
CA ARG A 57 -0.96 6.78 -6.54
C ARG A 57 -1.57 7.53 -7.72
N LYS A 58 -2.73 8.17 -7.52
CA LYS A 58 -3.41 8.98 -8.56
C LYS A 58 -2.51 10.10 -9.06
N ARG A 59 -1.80 10.78 -8.14
CA ARG A 59 -0.82 11.82 -8.47
C ARG A 59 0.35 11.28 -9.29
N LYS A 60 0.96 10.16 -8.88
CA LYS A 60 2.04 9.51 -9.64
C LYS A 60 1.57 9.11 -11.05
N ALA A 61 0.37 8.58 -11.17
CA ALA A 61 -0.23 8.22 -12.46
C ALA A 61 -0.46 9.45 -13.36
N ALA A 62 -0.94 10.56 -12.81
CA ALA A 62 -1.09 11.82 -13.54
C ALA A 62 0.27 12.37 -14.01
N ASN A 63 1.29 12.35 -13.15
CA ASN A 63 2.64 12.80 -13.49
C ASN A 63 3.36 11.92 -14.50
N LYS A 64 3.11 10.60 -14.51
CA LYS A 64 3.65 9.66 -15.50
C LYS A 64 3.29 10.06 -16.93
N ARG A 65 2.15 10.72 -17.12
CA ARG A 65 1.68 11.20 -18.44
C ARG A 65 2.45 12.44 -18.92
N LEU A 66 3.11 13.17 -18.03
CA LEU A 66 3.87 14.39 -18.35
C LEU A 66 5.37 14.13 -18.56
N TYR A 67 5.95 13.09 -17.93
CA TYR A 67 7.39 12.77 -18.02
C TYR A 67 7.61 11.27 -18.27
N GLY A 68 7.59 10.88 -19.54
CA GLY A 68 7.51 9.50 -20.04
C GLY A 68 8.70 8.55 -19.76
N ALA A 69 9.66 8.88 -18.90
CA ALA A 69 10.76 7.98 -18.57
C ALA A 69 11.43 8.20 -17.20
N PHE A 70 11.20 9.33 -16.52
CA PHE A 70 11.85 9.67 -15.25
C PHE A 70 10.80 9.93 -14.16
N CYS A 71 9.95 8.93 -13.89
CA CYS A 71 8.72 9.06 -13.09
C CYS A 71 8.92 9.23 -11.57
N CYS A 72 10.14 9.53 -11.10
CA CYS A 72 10.43 9.69 -9.67
C CYS A 72 10.58 11.15 -9.22
N TYR A 73 10.75 12.11 -10.14
CA TYR A 73 11.26 13.47 -9.83
C TYR A 73 10.25 14.61 -10.04
N GLY A 74 8.96 14.31 -10.18
CA GLY A 74 7.90 15.31 -10.40
C GLY A 74 7.06 15.65 -9.16
N ASP A 75 7.45 15.18 -7.98
CA ASP A 75 6.76 15.54 -6.75
C ASP A 75 7.38 16.82 -6.16
N LYS A 76 6.62 17.91 -6.06
CA LYS A 76 7.09 19.19 -5.48
C LYS A 76 7.56 19.07 -4.01
N ARG A 77 7.36 17.93 -3.34
CA ARG A 77 7.98 17.61 -2.04
C ARG A 77 9.45 17.21 -2.14
N TYR A 78 9.87 16.64 -3.27
CA TYR A 78 11.26 16.37 -3.64
C TYR A 78 11.74 17.40 -4.67
N SER A 79 11.32 18.66 -4.54
CA SER A 79 12.08 19.72 -5.18
C SER A 79 13.44 19.74 -4.47
N PHE A 80 14.50 19.27 -5.13
CA PHE A 80 15.79 19.90 -4.94
C PHE A 80 15.52 21.39 -5.10
N ASN A 81 15.79 22.17 -4.05
CA ASN A 81 15.44 23.58 -3.99
C ASN A 81 16.10 24.29 -5.19
N ARG A 82 15.41 24.38 -6.33
CA ARG A 82 15.81 25.16 -7.50
C ARG A 82 15.52 26.63 -7.25
N SER A 83 15.62 27.08 -6.00
CA SER A 83 15.60 28.51 -5.71
C SER A 83 16.80 29.11 -6.41
N PHE A 84 16.59 30.23 -7.08
CA PHE A 84 17.59 30.99 -7.84
C PHE A 84 18.85 31.35 -7.01
N LYS A 85 18.84 31.14 -5.69
CA LYS A 85 20.01 31.30 -4.81
C LYS A 85 21.08 30.21 -4.96
N TYR A 86 20.76 29.04 -5.52
CA TYR A 86 21.71 27.94 -5.77
C TYR A 86 22.09 27.79 -7.25
N SER A 87 22.00 28.85 -8.05
CA SER A 87 22.58 28.90 -9.41
C SER A 87 24.10 29.21 -9.41
N GLY A 88 24.79 28.99 -8.28
CA GLY A 88 26.22 29.27 -8.15
C GLY A 88 27.11 28.34 -8.98
N PHE A 89 26.62 27.13 -9.30
CA PHE A 89 27.40 26.14 -10.05
C PHE A 89 27.43 26.38 -11.57
N PHE A 90 26.49 27.17 -12.12
CA PHE A 90 26.47 27.52 -13.55
C PHE A 90 27.05 28.92 -13.86
N ARG A 91 27.39 29.73 -12.85
CA ARG A 91 28.03 31.04 -13.07
C ARG A 91 29.56 30.98 -13.15
N THR A 92 30.18 29.92 -12.67
CA THR A 92 31.65 29.80 -12.60
C THR A 92 32.32 29.46 -13.94
N PHE A 93 31.58 28.97 -14.94
CA PHE A 93 32.13 28.70 -16.27
C PHE A 93 32.09 29.91 -17.23
N ALA A 94 31.35 30.97 -16.89
CA ALA A 94 31.23 32.16 -17.73
C ALA A 94 32.28 33.24 -17.44
N SER A 95 33.19 33.04 -16.47
CA SER A 95 34.27 33.99 -16.16
C SER A 95 35.67 33.49 -16.52
N PHE A 96 35.81 32.34 -17.18
CA PHE A 96 37.09 31.82 -17.68
C PHE A 96 37.18 32.02 -19.20
N GLY A 97 37.08 33.28 -19.62
CA GLY A 97 36.98 33.64 -21.04
C GLY A 97 36.92 35.14 -21.27
N LYS A 98 37.85 35.88 -20.66
CA LYS A 98 38.37 37.17 -21.13
C LYS A 98 39.85 37.23 -20.79
#